data_AF-D3F192-F1
#
_entry.id   AF-D3F192-F1
#
_cell.length_a   1.000
_cell.length_b   1.000
_cell.length_c   1.000
_cell.angle_alpha   90.00
_cell.angle_beta   90.00
_cell.angle_gamma   90.00
#
_symmetry.space_group_name_H-M   'P 1'
#
loop_
_entity.id
_entity.type
_entity.pdbx_description
1 polymer ?
#
loop_
_entity_poly.entity_id
_entity_poly.type
_entity_poly.pdbx_seq_one_letter_code
_entity_poly.pdbx_strand_id
1 'polypeptide(L)'
;MRVSERSDSPATARPVAIRATVRGAVQAVGFRDATVRRARELGVLGWVRNGEDGAVLAHAEGAAEAVDGLVAFLRDGPPLARVEAVETDRVKVEGHEQFAIRGVSAGVFVVQEHAATAHHFDLRLEVGGAMRSWAVPKGPSMDPAAKRLAVEVEDHAIEHNAFEGPLGDGHVTVWDRGSYEQGGRVPWPEALDRGHAVFVLHGEKLRGGFALQRTRRGPGGKPQWLLIKRRDEHALPGSDVVAEHPGSVLGG
;
A
#
# COMPACT_ATOMS: atom_id res chain seq x y z
N MET A 1 42.19 39.51 13.97
CA MET A 1 42.02 38.48 12.93
C MET A 1 41.66 37.18 13.64
N ARG A 2 40.37 36.88 13.80
CA ARG A 2 39.89 35.62 14.41
C ARG A 2 39.74 34.61 13.27
N VAL A 3 40.48 33.52 13.34
CA VAL A 3 40.31 32.37 12.44
C VAL A 3 39.04 31.66 12.91
N SER A 4 38.00 31.70 12.07
CA SER A 4 36.80 30.89 12.26
C SER A 4 37.12 29.45 11.84
N GLU A 5 37.16 28.56 12.83
CA GLU A 5 37.08 27.12 12.59
C GLU A 5 35.72 26.84 11.94
N ARG A 6 35.74 26.47 10.66
CA ARG A 6 34.59 25.88 9.99
C ARG A 6 34.42 24.48 10.55
N SER A 7 33.34 24.26 11.29
CA SER A 7 32.88 22.93 11.68
C SER A 7 32.61 22.12 10.40
N ASP A 8 33.38 21.08 10.18
CA ASP A 8 33.14 20.12 9.12
C ASP A 8 31.86 19.35 9.46
N SER A 9 30.80 19.53 8.67
CA SER A 9 29.59 18.71 8.78
C SER A 9 29.92 17.32 8.24
N PRO A 10 29.65 16.22 8.98
CA PRO A 10 29.96 14.89 8.50
C PRO A 10 29.12 14.62 7.24
N ALA A 11 29.80 14.30 6.14
CA ALA A 11 29.19 13.80 4.92
C ALA A 11 28.22 12.67 5.27
N THR A 12 26.96 12.77 4.84
CA THR A 12 25.96 11.76 5.13
C THR A 12 26.37 10.44 4.49
N ALA A 13 26.69 9.45 5.32
CA ALA A 13 27.06 8.11 4.87
C ALA A 13 25.96 7.53 3.98
N ARG A 14 26.35 6.74 2.97
CA ARG A 14 25.38 6.09 2.07
C ARG A 14 24.46 5.17 2.90
N PRO A 15 23.13 5.23 2.68
CA PRO A 15 22.20 4.37 3.39
C PRO A 15 22.46 2.90 3.07
N VAL A 16 22.28 2.03 4.06
CA VAL A 16 22.31 0.57 3.91
C VAL A 16 20.88 0.03 3.97
N ALA A 17 20.66 -1.17 3.45
CA ALA A 17 19.39 -1.88 3.57
C ALA A 17 19.60 -3.36 3.90
N ILE A 18 18.72 -3.91 4.74
CA ILE A 18 18.68 -5.31 5.11
C ILE A 18 17.26 -5.87 5.05
N ARG A 19 17.15 -7.17 4.79
CA ARG A 19 15.96 -7.97 5.10
C ARG A 19 16.25 -8.81 6.34
N ALA A 20 15.29 -8.87 7.25
CA ALA A 20 15.37 -9.67 8.45
C ALA A 20 14.23 -10.68 8.51
N THR A 21 14.55 -11.90 8.95
CA THR A 21 13.58 -12.96 9.26
C THR A 21 13.73 -13.30 10.73
N VAL A 22 12.69 -13.01 11.52
CA VAL A 22 12.64 -13.24 12.96
C VAL A 22 11.75 -14.46 13.21
N ARG A 23 12.28 -15.49 13.88
CA ARG A 23 11.58 -16.74 14.22
C ARG A 23 11.40 -16.88 15.72
N GLY A 24 10.36 -17.62 16.13
CA GLY A 24 9.99 -17.90 17.52
C GLY A 24 8.52 -17.58 17.81
N ALA A 25 8.17 -17.34 19.07
CA ALA A 25 6.84 -16.85 19.44
C ALA A 25 6.75 -15.33 19.24
N VAL A 26 6.66 -14.92 17.97
CA VAL A 26 6.79 -13.51 17.54
C VAL A 26 5.54 -12.93 16.87
N GLN A 27 4.50 -13.72 16.64
CA GLN A 27 3.20 -13.25 16.14
C GLN A 27 2.18 -13.12 17.27
N ALA A 28 1.15 -12.28 17.08
CA ALA A 28 0.11 -11.98 18.07
C ALA A 28 0.60 -11.38 19.42
N VAL A 29 1.86 -10.93 19.49
CA VAL A 29 2.51 -10.35 20.68
C VAL A 29 2.82 -8.84 20.53
N GLY A 30 2.24 -8.19 19.51
CA GLY A 30 2.50 -6.77 19.22
C GLY A 30 3.88 -6.48 18.61
N PHE A 31 4.55 -7.50 18.06
CA PHE A 31 5.90 -7.40 17.51
C PHE A 31 5.99 -6.35 16.40
N ARG A 32 5.12 -6.43 15.40
CA ARG A 32 5.09 -5.50 14.26
C ARG A 32 4.95 -4.04 14.72
N ASP A 33 4.00 -3.76 15.61
CA ASP A 33 3.77 -2.43 16.18
C ASP A 33 4.99 -1.90 16.95
N ALA A 34 5.63 -2.76 17.74
CA ALA A 34 6.83 -2.41 18.49
C ALA A 34 8.02 -2.13 17.54
N THR A 35 8.19 -2.93 16.49
CA THR A 35 9.19 -2.70 15.43
C THR A 35 8.96 -1.36 14.74
N VAL A 36 7.71 -1.01 14.40
CA VAL A 36 7.41 0.31 13.80
C VAL A 36 7.76 1.45 14.73
N ARG A 37 7.41 1.36 16.03
CA ARG A 37 7.79 2.40 17.01
C ARG A 37 9.31 2.54 17.10
N ARG A 38 10.02 1.43 17.22
CA ARG A 38 11.48 1.43 17.33
C ARG A 38 12.17 1.97 16.09
N ALA A 39 11.70 1.58 14.90
CA ALA A 39 12.23 2.08 13.64
C ALA A 39 12.05 3.61 13.52
N ARG A 40 10.91 4.15 13.96
CA ARG A 40 10.67 5.60 13.98
C ARG A 40 11.61 6.35 14.92
N GLU A 41 11.86 5.82 16.11
CA GLU A 41 12.82 6.40 17.07
C GLU A 41 14.24 6.45 16.51
N LEU A 42 14.61 5.44 15.72
CA LEU A 42 15.94 5.31 15.11
C LEU A 42 16.06 6.03 13.75
N GLY A 43 14.96 6.52 13.17
CA GLY A 43 14.95 7.11 11.83
C GLY A 43 15.14 6.09 10.69
N VAL A 44 14.82 4.82 10.94
CA VAL A 44 14.88 3.73 9.94
C VAL A 44 13.60 3.74 9.10
N LEU A 45 13.74 3.48 7.80
CA LEU A 45 12.66 3.37 6.81
C LEU A 45 12.51 1.91 6.37
N GLY A 46 11.35 1.52 5.84
CA GLY A 46 11.11 0.14 5.40
C GLY A 46 9.77 -0.42 5.83
N TRP A 47 9.74 -1.70 6.21
CA TRP A 47 8.51 -2.36 6.60
C TRP A 47 8.72 -3.54 7.54
N VAL A 48 7.64 -3.94 8.20
CA VAL A 48 7.54 -5.19 8.96
C VAL A 48 6.23 -5.89 8.66
N ARG A 49 6.22 -7.22 8.50
CA ARG A 49 5.02 -8.03 8.27
C ARG A 49 5.13 -9.39 8.93
N ASN A 50 4.00 -10.08 9.06
CA ASN A 50 4.02 -11.49 9.40
C ASN A 50 4.37 -12.30 8.15
N GLY A 51 5.24 -13.29 8.30
CA GLY A 51 5.44 -14.35 7.32
C GLY A 51 4.38 -15.44 7.47
N GLU A 52 4.16 -16.19 6.39
CA GLU A 52 3.20 -17.31 6.33
C GLU A 52 3.61 -18.48 7.23
N ASP A 53 4.91 -18.63 7.50
CA ASP A 53 5.52 -19.68 8.32
C ASP A 53 5.59 -19.33 9.82
N GLY A 54 4.84 -18.31 10.27
CA GLY A 54 4.87 -17.86 11.66
C GLY A 54 6.01 -16.89 11.98
N ALA A 55 6.92 -16.59 11.04
CA ALA A 55 7.98 -15.61 11.24
C ALA A 55 7.46 -14.16 11.22
N VAL A 56 8.30 -13.23 11.66
CA VAL A 56 8.17 -11.79 11.36
C VAL A 56 9.25 -11.41 10.36
N LEU A 57 8.85 -10.83 9.25
CA LEU A 57 9.74 -10.36 8.19
C LEU A 57 9.86 -8.84 8.27
N ALA A 58 11.05 -8.30 8.05
CA ALA A 58 11.25 -6.86 7.96
C ALA A 58 12.21 -6.50 6.82
N HIS A 59 11.97 -5.34 6.20
CA HIS A 59 12.97 -4.61 5.43
C HIS A 59 13.30 -3.35 6.21
N ALA A 60 14.58 -3.06 6.37
CA ALA A 60 15.06 -1.89 7.09
C ALA A 60 16.15 -1.20 6.28
N GLU A 61 16.01 0.10 6.06
CA GLU A 61 17.00 0.92 5.38
C GLU A 61 17.20 2.27 6.06
N GLY A 62 18.43 2.77 6.03
CA GLY A 62 18.83 4.00 6.72
C GLY A 62 20.33 4.06 6.99
N ALA A 63 20.73 4.90 7.95
CA ALA A 63 22.11 4.90 8.47
C ALA A 63 22.46 3.53 9.06
N ALA A 64 23.71 3.08 8.89
CA ALA A 64 24.13 1.74 9.31
C ALA A 64 23.89 1.52 10.81
N GLU A 65 24.21 2.51 11.64
CA GLU A 65 24.03 2.46 13.08
C GLU A 65 22.55 2.39 13.48
N ALA A 66 21.68 3.06 12.73
CA ALA A 66 20.24 3.02 12.95
C ALA A 66 19.65 1.65 12.58
N VAL A 67 20.09 1.08 11.44
CA VAL A 67 19.68 -0.25 11.00
C VAL A 67 20.17 -1.31 12.00
N ASP A 68 21.42 -1.23 12.45
CA ASP A 68 21.97 -2.14 13.47
C ASP A 68 21.21 -2.04 14.79
N GLY A 69 20.84 -0.82 15.21
CA GLY A 69 20.00 -0.60 16.40
C GLY A 69 18.60 -1.22 16.28
N LEU A 70 18.03 -1.26 15.07
CA LEU A 70 16.76 -1.94 14.82
C LEU A 70 16.95 -3.46 14.85
N VAL A 71 18.02 -3.99 14.23
CA VAL A 71 18.33 -5.43 14.26
C VAL A 71 18.56 -5.92 15.69
N ALA A 72 19.23 -5.13 16.54
CA ALA A 72 19.37 -5.43 17.97
C ALA A 72 18.00 -5.57 18.64
N PHE A 73 17.09 -4.61 18.41
CA PHE A 73 15.72 -4.72 18.90
C PHE A 73 14.98 -5.95 18.36
N LEU A 74 15.17 -6.34 17.10
CA LEU A 74 14.54 -7.54 16.53
C LEU A 74 15.00 -8.83 17.22
N ARG A 75 16.21 -8.85 17.81
CA ARG A 75 16.73 -9.99 18.58
C ARG A 75 16.14 -10.08 19.99
N ASP A 76 15.84 -8.93 20.60
CA ASP A 76 15.22 -8.88 21.94
C ASP A 76 13.70 -9.04 21.87
N GLY A 77 13.07 -8.35 20.91
CA GLY A 77 11.62 -8.29 20.75
C GLY A 77 10.89 -7.46 21.83
N PRO A 78 9.56 -7.27 21.71
CA PRO A 78 8.74 -6.70 22.78
C PRO A 78 8.58 -7.67 23.97
N PRO A 79 8.11 -7.20 25.14
CA PRO A 79 8.05 -8.00 26.38
C PRO A 79 7.35 -9.37 26.31
N LEU A 80 6.39 -9.54 25.40
CA LEU A 80 5.63 -10.79 25.23
C LEU A 80 6.20 -11.70 24.13
N ALA A 81 7.22 -11.25 23.38
CA ALA A 81 7.83 -12.04 22.34
C ALA A 81 8.90 -12.97 22.89
N ARG A 82 9.06 -14.13 22.24
CA ARG A 82 10.23 -14.99 22.40
C ARG A 82 10.89 -15.15 21.04
N VAL A 83 12.03 -14.49 20.86
CA VAL A 83 12.83 -14.59 19.64
C VAL A 83 13.79 -15.76 19.79
N GLU A 84 13.77 -16.68 18.84
CA GLU A 84 14.67 -17.85 18.80
C GLU A 84 15.80 -17.65 17.80
N ALA A 85 15.51 -16.98 16.67
CA ALA A 85 16.50 -16.69 15.64
C ALA A 85 16.15 -15.39 14.91
N VAL A 86 17.20 -14.66 14.51
CA VAL A 86 17.11 -13.53 13.59
C VAL A 86 18.16 -13.71 12.51
N GLU A 87 17.70 -13.94 11.28
CA GLU A 87 18.54 -13.98 10.08
C GLU A 87 18.47 -12.62 9.39
N THR A 88 19.59 -12.13 8.87
CA THR A 88 19.64 -10.84 8.17
C THR A 88 20.46 -10.93 6.90
N ASP A 89 19.88 -10.47 5.80
CA ASP A 89 20.54 -10.38 4.49
C ASP A 89 20.66 -8.92 4.07
N ARG A 90 21.82 -8.53 3.52
CA ARG A 90 21.97 -7.21 2.90
C ARG A 90 21.22 -7.18 1.56
N VAL A 91 20.46 -6.12 1.35
CA VAL A 91 19.69 -5.90 0.11
C VAL A 91 19.94 -4.51 -0.45
N LYS A 92 19.42 -4.25 -1.64
CA LYS A 92 19.45 -2.91 -2.24
C LYS A 92 18.47 -2.00 -1.49
N VAL A 93 18.85 -0.73 -1.32
CA VAL A 93 17.95 0.32 -0.85
C VAL A 93 16.80 0.47 -1.85
N GLU A 94 15.57 0.32 -1.34
CA GLU A 94 14.34 0.34 -2.13
C GLU A 94 13.71 1.75 -2.16
N GLY A 95 14.13 2.66 -1.27
CA GLY A 95 13.67 4.05 -1.26
C GLY A 95 12.34 4.25 -0.54
N HIS A 96 12.12 3.51 0.54
CA HIS A 96 10.93 3.64 1.38
C HIS A 96 10.91 5.02 2.04
N GLU A 97 9.77 5.68 1.99
CA GLU A 97 9.60 7.03 2.58
C GLU A 97 9.21 6.98 4.08
N GLN A 98 8.97 5.77 4.61
CA GLN A 98 8.55 5.54 5.99
C GLN A 98 8.82 4.08 6.41
N PHE A 99 8.73 3.81 7.71
CA PHE A 99 8.62 2.44 8.24
C PHE A 99 7.16 2.09 8.55
N ALA A 100 6.64 1.01 7.95
CA ALA A 100 5.22 0.64 8.07
C ALA A 100 4.98 -0.86 8.27
N ILE A 101 3.83 -1.20 8.82
CA ILE A 101 3.37 -2.59 8.81
C ILE A 101 2.87 -2.92 7.40
N ARG A 102 3.28 -4.06 6.84
CA ARG A 102 2.75 -4.67 5.61
C ARG A 102 2.09 -6.01 5.93
N GLY A 103 1.42 -6.64 4.97
CA GLY A 103 0.78 -7.94 5.18
C GLY A 103 -0.46 -7.89 6.07
N VAL A 104 -1.09 -6.72 6.22
CA VAL A 104 -2.37 -6.60 6.93
C VAL A 104 -3.46 -6.65 5.89
N SER A 105 -4.05 -7.84 5.72
CA SER A 105 -5.25 -8.02 4.90
C SER A 105 -6.30 -7.01 5.34
N ALA A 106 -6.76 -6.19 4.40
CA ALA A 106 -7.76 -5.15 4.65
C ALA A 106 -9.14 -5.52 4.10
N GLY A 107 -9.23 -6.53 3.23
CA GLY A 107 -10.48 -7.03 2.67
C GLY A 107 -10.33 -7.42 1.21
N VAL A 108 -11.45 -7.50 0.51
CA VAL A 108 -11.48 -7.70 -0.94
C VAL A 108 -11.60 -6.39 -1.71
N PHE A 109 -11.19 -6.42 -2.97
CA PHE A 109 -11.48 -5.37 -3.93
C PHE A 109 -12.08 -5.92 -5.21
N VAL A 110 -12.81 -5.06 -5.91
CA VAL A 110 -13.28 -5.30 -7.27
C VAL A 110 -13.13 -4.02 -8.09
N VAL A 111 -12.85 -4.19 -9.39
CA VAL A 111 -12.97 -3.14 -10.38
C VAL A 111 -14.01 -3.58 -11.39
N GLN A 112 -15.10 -2.84 -11.50
CA GLN A 112 -16.15 -3.09 -12.50
C GLN A 112 -16.05 -2.06 -13.63
N GLU A 113 -15.98 -2.51 -14.86
CA GLU A 113 -16.13 -1.67 -16.04
C GLU A 113 -17.61 -1.45 -16.33
N HIS A 114 -18.03 -0.20 -16.39
CA HIS A 114 -19.37 0.22 -16.79
C HIS A 114 -19.30 0.76 -18.22
N ALA A 115 -19.59 -0.10 -19.19
CA ALA A 115 -19.67 0.22 -20.61
C ALA A 115 -21.04 0.80 -20.96
N ALA A 116 -21.26 2.05 -20.56
CA ALA A 116 -22.42 2.87 -20.91
C ALA A 116 -22.01 4.08 -21.75
N THR A 117 -22.96 4.94 -22.12
CA THR A 117 -22.68 6.23 -22.79
C THR A 117 -21.65 7.08 -22.04
N ALA A 118 -21.65 7.01 -20.71
CA ALA A 118 -20.58 7.48 -19.85
C ALA A 118 -19.71 6.32 -19.36
N HIS A 119 -18.75 5.87 -20.19
CA HIS A 119 -17.79 4.81 -19.85
C HIS A 119 -16.94 5.18 -18.63
N HIS A 120 -16.88 4.30 -17.64
CA HIS A 120 -16.05 4.44 -16.44
C HIS A 120 -15.76 3.09 -15.78
N PHE A 121 -14.86 3.10 -14.81
CA PHE A 121 -14.53 1.94 -13.98
C PHE A 121 -14.85 2.25 -12.53
N ASP A 122 -15.64 1.42 -11.88
CA ASP A 122 -15.89 1.51 -10.44
C ASP A 122 -14.84 0.68 -9.69
N LEU A 123 -13.92 1.37 -9.01
CA LEU A 123 -13.02 0.77 -8.03
C LEU A 123 -13.75 0.68 -6.69
N ARG A 124 -13.80 -0.53 -6.12
CA ARG A 124 -14.43 -0.76 -4.83
C ARG A 124 -13.49 -1.48 -3.87
N LEU A 125 -13.44 -1.02 -2.63
CA LEU A 125 -12.64 -1.60 -1.54
C LEU A 125 -13.55 -1.92 -0.36
N GLU A 126 -13.46 -3.14 0.17
CA GLU A 126 -14.20 -3.55 1.37
C GLU A 126 -13.63 -2.87 2.62
N VAL A 127 -14.41 -2.01 3.27
CA VAL A 127 -13.98 -1.30 4.49
C VAL A 127 -15.11 -1.29 5.49
N GLY A 128 -14.87 -1.83 6.68
CA GLY A 128 -15.87 -1.81 7.75
C GLY A 128 -17.19 -2.51 7.39
N GLY A 129 -17.13 -3.53 6.52
CA GLY A 129 -18.30 -4.31 6.10
C GLY A 129 -19.09 -3.76 4.91
N ALA A 130 -18.60 -2.70 4.25
CA ALA A 130 -19.21 -2.14 3.03
C ALA A 130 -18.18 -1.89 1.93
N MET A 131 -18.63 -1.85 0.67
CA MET A 131 -17.77 -1.55 -0.47
C MET A 131 -17.68 -0.04 -0.69
N ARG A 132 -16.65 0.59 -0.13
CA ARG A 132 -16.32 2.00 -0.43
C ARG A 132 -15.96 2.10 -1.91
N SER A 133 -16.64 3.00 -2.62
CA SER A 133 -16.69 2.97 -4.08
C SER A 133 -16.27 4.29 -4.71
N TRP A 134 -15.51 4.19 -5.82
CA TRP A 134 -15.10 5.33 -6.62
C TRP A 134 -15.26 5.05 -8.11
N ALA A 135 -15.96 5.95 -8.80
CA ALA A 135 -16.00 5.97 -10.26
C ALA A 135 -14.73 6.61 -10.82
N VAL A 136 -14.03 5.90 -11.70
CA VAL A 136 -12.76 6.26 -12.33
C VAL A 136 -12.98 6.36 -13.83
N PRO A 137 -13.28 7.56 -14.39
CA PRO A 137 -13.76 7.70 -15.77
C PRO A 137 -12.78 7.18 -16.83
N LYS A 138 -11.48 7.28 -16.58
CA LYS A 138 -10.45 6.78 -17.50
C LYS A 138 -9.86 5.44 -17.06
N GLY A 139 -10.46 4.77 -16.07
CA GLY A 139 -9.92 3.57 -15.46
C GLY A 139 -8.62 3.76 -14.66
N PRO A 140 -8.14 2.69 -13.99
CA PRO A 140 -6.88 2.69 -13.26
C PRO A 140 -5.66 2.83 -14.18
N SER A 141 -4.47 3.03 -13.59
CA SER A 141 -3.19 3.04 -14.32
C SER A 141 -2.14 2.26 -13.55
N MET A 142 -1.25 1.58 -14.28
CA MET A 142 -0.02 1.02 -13.71
C MET A 142 1.18 1.97 -13.87
N ASP A 143 1.01 3.13 -14.51
CA ASP A 143 2.02 4.19 -14.59
C ASP A 143 1.96 5.12 -13.36
N PRO A 144 3.02 5.22 -12.53
CA PRO A 144 3.07 6.14 -11.39
C PRO A 144 2.98 7.63 -11.73
N ALA A 145 3.24 8.02 -12.98
CA ALA A 145 3.08 9.41 -13.44
C ALA A 145 1.63 9.77 -13.77
N ALA A 146 0.76 8.77 -14.00
CA ALA A 146 -0.63 8.98 -14.38
C ALA A 146 -1.53 9.12 -13.15
N LYS A 147 -2.03 10.34 -12.90
CA LYS A 147 -3.01 10.63 -11.85
C LYS A 147 -4.42 10.43 -12.39
N ARG A 148 -5.14 9.40 -11.94
CA ARG A 148 -6.51 9.12 -12.39
C ARG A 148 -7.52 9.78 -11.45
N LEU A 149 -8.47 10.53 -12.01
CA LEU A 149 -9.60 11.05 -11.24
C LEU A 149 -10.45 9.88 -10.74
N ALA A 150 -10.76 9.89 -9.45
CA ALA A 150 -11.65 8.94 -8.79
C ALA A 150 -12.72 9.75 -8.04
N VAL A 151 -13.99 9.60 -8.41
CA VAL A 151 -15.12 10.32 -7.81
C VAL A 151 -15.78 9.38 -6.81
N GLU A 152 -15.85 9.78 -5.55
CA GLU A 152 -16.51 8.98 -4.52
C GLU A 152 -18.02 8.87 -4.82
N VAL A 153 -18.54 7.64 -4.79
CA VAL A 153 -19.95 7.32 -5.01
C VAL A 153 -20.50 6.57 -3.79
N GLU A 154 -21.80 6.27 -3.80
CA GLU A 154 -22.46 5.56 -2.70
C GLU A 154 -21.82 4.20 -2.43
N ASP A 155 -21.80 3.80 -1.17
CA ASP A 155 -21.27 2.50 -0.77
C ASP A 155 -22.17 1.38 -1.32
N HIS A 156 -21.54 0.26 -1.70
CA HIS A 156 -22.26 -0.90 -2.24
C HIS A 156 -22.18 -2.09 -1.28
N ALA A 157 -23.15 -2.99 -1.38
CA ALA A 157 -23.13 -4.25 -0.65
C ALA A 157 -22.12 -5.21 -1.30
N ILE A 158 -21.47 -6.05 -0.50
CA ILE A 158 -20.41 -6.98 -0.95
C ILE A 158 -20.91 -7.94 -2.03
N GLU A 159 -22.20 -8.29 -1.99
CA GLU A 159 -22.86 -9.18 -2.94
C GLU A 159 -22.80 -8.66 -4.39
N HIS A 160 -22.62 -7.35 -4.59
CA HIS A 160 -22.49 -6.75 -5.91
C HIS A 160 -21.14 -7.04 -6.59
N ASN A 161 -20.14 -7.55 -5.85
CA ASN A 161 -18.78 -7.74 -6.36
C ASN A 161 -18.69 -8.76 -7.50
N ALA A 162 -19.66 -9.67 -7.62
CA ALA A 162 -19.69 -10.70 -8.66
C ALA A 162 -20.67 -10.39 -9.79
N PHE A 163 -21.35 -9.24 -9.77
CA PHE A 163 -22.33 -8.91 -10.80
C PHE A 163 -21.64 -8.57 -12.12
N GLU A 164 -22.03 -9.31 -13.16
CA GLU A 164 -21.80 -8.99 -14.57
C GLU A 164 -23.12 -9.09 -15.31
N GLY A 165 -23.36 -8.16 -16.24
CA GLY A 165 -24.57 -8.18 -17.05
C GLY A 165 -25.03 -6.80 -17.50
N PRO A 166 -26.18 -6.74 -18.22
CA PRO A 166 -26.78 -5.49 -18.65
C PRO A 166 -27.19 -4.60 -17.47
N LEU A 167 -26.88 -3.31 -17.54
CA LEU A 167 -27.31 -2.30 -16.58
C LEU A 167 -27.61 -0.98 -17.29
N GLY A 168 -28.86 -0.52 -17.23
CA GLY A 168 -29.29 0.67 -17.95
C GLY A 168 -29.15 0.51 -19.47
N ASP A 169 -28.47 1.47 -20.11
CA ASP A 169 -28.11 1.46 -21.54
C ASP A 169 -26.76 0.77 -21.81
N GLY A 170 -26.12 0.20 -20.78
CA GLY A 170 -24.78 -0.34 -20.85
C GLY A 170 -24.64 -1.77 -20.31
N HIS A 171 -23.39 -2.17 -20.15
CA HIS A 171 -23.00 -3.46 -19.59
C HIS A 171 -21.99 -3.28 -18.46
N VAL A 172 -22.13 -4.09 -17.41
CA VAL A 172 -21.18 -4.17 -16.29
C VAL A 172 -20.36 -5.44 -16.43
N THR A 173 -19.04 -5.28 -16.37
CA THR A 173 -18.08 -6.38 -16.41
C THR A 173 -17.16 -6.27 -15.20
N VAL A 174 -16.90 -7.38 -14.51
CA VAL A 174 -15.88 -7.47 -13.45
C VAL A 174 -14.52 -7.51 -14.15
N TRP A 175 -13.91 -6.34 -14.26
CA TRP A 175 -12.66 -6.13 -14.99
C TRP A 175 -11.43 -6.57 -14.19
N ASP A 176 -11.45 -6.48 -12.87
CA ASP A 176 -10.42 -7.03 -11.98
C ASP A 176 -11.00 -7.33 -10.60
N ARG A 177 -10.36 -8.22 -9.84
CA ARG A 177 -10.73 -8.54 -8.46
C ARG A 177 -9.56 -9.15 -7.72
N GLY A 178 -9.60 -9.07 -6.40
CA GLY A 178 -8.62 -9.75 -5.55
C GLY A 178 -8.75 -9.37 -4.09
N SER A 179 -7.71 -9.67 -3.32
CA SER A 179 -7.53 -9.12 -1.97
C SER A 179 -6.71 -7.85 -2.02
N TYR A 180 -6.76 -7.07 -0.94
CA TYR A 180 -5.84 -5.96 -0.77
C TYR A 180 -5.32 -5.88 0.65
N GLU A 181 -4.10 -5.34 0.79
CA GLU A 181 -3.51 -5.02 2.07
C GLU A 181 -3.61 -3.52 2.34
N GLN A 182 -3.78 -3.17 3.61
CA GLN A 182 -3.59 -1.80 4.03
C GLN A 182 -2.11 -1.41 3.95
N GLY A 183 -1.85 -0.23 3.40
CA GLY A 183 -0.58 0.49 3.52
C GLY A 183 -0.70 1.78 4.34
N GLY A 184 0.41 2.47 4.54
CA GLY A 184 0.41 3.76 5.22
C GLY A 184 0.49 3.68 6.75
N ARG A 185 0.44 4.85 7.41
CA ARG A 185 0.56 4.96 8.89
C ARG A 185 -0.78 4.98 9.63
N VAL A 186 -1.86 5.24 8.90
CA VAL A 186 -3.21 5.44 9.47
C VAL A 186 -4.06 4.21 9.12
N PRO A 187 -4.70 3.56 10.10
CA PRO A 187 -5.63 2.47 9.86
C PRO A 187 -6.84 2.90 9.03
N TRP A 188 -7.39 1.96 8.29
CA TRP A 188 -8.72 2.14 7.72
C TRP A 188 -9.77 1.92 8.83
N PRO A 189 -10.89 2.67 8.85
CA PRO A 189 -11.35 3.63 7.84
C PRO A 189 -10.74 5.04 7.96
N GLU A 190 -10.04 5.37 9.07
CA GLU A 190 -9.56 6.73 9.35
C GLU A 190 -8.67 7.32 8.23
N ALA A 191 -7.91 6.50 7.51
CA ALA A 191 -7.13 6.92 6.35
C ALA A 191 -8.00 7.58 5.26
N LEU A 192 -9.21 7.07 5.03
CA LEU A 192 -10.19 7.66 4.13
C LEU A 192 -10.71 8.99 4.68
N ASP A 193 -11.05 9.06 5.97
CA ASP A 193 -11.52 10.30 6.58
C ASP A 193 -10.49 11.43 6.46
N ARG A 194 -9.21 11.09 6.66
CA ARG A 194 -8.08 12.03 6.48
C ARG A 194 -7.82 12.40 5.01
N GLY A 195 -8.37 11.66 4.06
CA GLY A 195 -8.23 11.95 2.63
C GLY A 195 -6.94 11.43 2.01
N HIS A 196 -6.27 10.48 2.67
CA HIS A 196 -5.08 9.84 2.13
C HIS A 196 -5.03 8.38 2.59
N ALA A 197 -5.32 7.49 1.65
CA ALA A 197 -5.29 6.05 1.88
C ALA A 197 -4.22 5.42 0.98
N VAL A 198 -3.37 4.57 1.55
CA VAL A 198 -2.38 3.78 0.81
C VAL A 198 -2.75 2.32 0.99
N PHE A 199 -2.63 1.54 -0.07
CA PHE A 199 -3.00 0.12 -0.08
C PHE A 199 -2.20 -0.63 -1.14
N VAL A 200 -2.16 -1.95 -1.03
CA VAL A 200 -1.50 -2.85 -2.00
C VAL A 200 -2.58 -3.77 -2.57
N LEU A 201 -2.76 -3.75 -3.89
CA LEU A 201 -3.71 -4.63 -4.57
C LEU A 201 -3.02 -5.95 -4.94
N HIS A 202 -3.76 -7.04 -4.78
CA HIS A 202 -3.39 -8.39 -5.18
C HIS A 202 -4.45 -8.94 -6.12
N GLY A 203 -4.67 -8.26 -7.26
CA GLY A 203 -5.59 -8.69 -8.29
C GLY A 203 -4.94 -9.47 -9.41
N GLU A 204 -5.75 -9.78 -10.43
CA GLU A 204 -5.27 -10.39 -11.66
C GLU A 204 -4.54 -9.35 -12.52
N LYS A 205 -5.13 -8.16 -12.66
CA LYS A 205 -4.58 -7.07 -13.49
C LYS A 205 -3.86 -6.00 -12.67
N LEU A 206 -4.44 -5.57 -11.56
CA LEU A 206 -3.86 -4.56 -10.69
C LEU A 206 -3.05 -5.20 -9.56
N ARG A 207 -1.75 -4.94 -9.54
CA ARG A 207 -0.83 -5.43 -8.51
C ARG A 207 0.03 -4.33 -7.92
N GLY A 208 0.44 -4.49 -6.67
CA GLY A 208 1.34 -3.57 -5.99
C GLY A 208 0.63 -2.37 -5.35
N GLY A 209 1.42 -1.38 -4.95
CA GLY A 209 0.97 -0.24 -4.16
C GLY A 209 0.21 0.81 -4.97
N PHE A 210 -0.87 1.32 -4.37
CA PHE A 210 -1.69 2.43 -4.85
C PHE A 210 -1.94 3.43 -3.70
N ALA A 211 -2.34 4.63 -4.07
CA ALA A 211 -2.84 5.64 -3.14
C ALA A 211 -4.12 6.29 -3.67
N LEU A 212 -5.07 6.53 -2.76
CA LEU A 212 -6.20 7.42 -2.94
C LEU A 212 -5.93 8.71 -2.17
N GLN A 213 -5.87 9.83 -2.89
CA GLN A 213 -5.64 11.15 -2.30
C GLN A 213 -6.80 12.09 -2.61
N ARG A 214 -7.52 12.52 -1.58
CA ARG A 214 -8.64 13.44 -1.73
C ARG A 214 -8.14 14.83 -2.10
N THR A 215 -8.78 15.44 -3.08
CA THR A 215 -8.54 16.81 -3.51
C THR A 215 -9.69 17.72 -3.04
N ARG A 216 -9.85 18.90 -3.65
CA ARG A 216 -10.96 19.81 -3.33
C ARG A 216 -12.29 19.20 -3.81
N ARG A 217 -13.41 19.63 -3.23
CA ARG A 217 -14.75 19.21 -3.69
C ARG A 217 -14.97 19.62 -5.14
N GLY A 218 -15.48 18.69 -5.95
CA GLY A 218 -15.81 18.95 -7.36
C GLY A 218 -17.18 19.63 -7.53
N PRO A 219 -17.63 19.81 -8.78
CA PRO A 219 -19.00 20.23 -9.08
C PRO A 219 -20.02 19.34 -8.36
N GLY A 220 -21.06 19.95 -7.79
CA GLY A 220 -22.07 19.22 -7.00
C GLY A 220 -21.62 18.78 -5.60
N GLY A 221 -20.47 19.24 -5.12
CA GLY A 221 -20.01 19.01 -3.75
C GLY A 221 -19.43 17.62 -3.47
N LYS A 222 -19.35 16.74 -4.47
CA LYS A 222 -18.81 15.39 -4.33
C LYS A 222 -17.30 15.41 -4.02
N PRO A 223 -16.82 14.58 -3.08
CA PRO A 223 -15.39 14.43 -2.84
C PRO A 223 -14.69 13.89 -4.10
N GLN A 224 -13.71 14.65 -4.59
CA GLN A 224 -12.85 14.19 -5.67
C GLN A 224 -11.57 13.60 -5.08
N TRP A 225 -11.13 12.50 -5.66
CA TRP A 225 -9.92 11.79 -5.29
C TRP A 225 -9.03 11.60 -6.51
N LEU A 226 -7.76 11.36 -6.26
CA LEU A 226 -6.81 10.86 -7.23
C LEU A 226 -6.42 9.45 -6.84
N LEU A 227 -6.60 8.51 -7.76
CA LEU A 227 -6.00 7.19 -7.72
C LEU A 227 -4.63 7.25 -8.40
N ILE A 228 -3.58 6.87 -7.65
CA ILE A 228 -2.19 7.01 -8.08
C ILE A 228 -1.45 5.69 -7.81
N LYS A 229 -0.84 5.12 -8.85
CA LYS A 229 0.07 3.97 -8.69
C LYS A 229 1.34 4.40 -7.96
N ARG A 230 1.75 3.63 -6.96
CA ARG A 230 3.04 3.82 -6.28
C ARG A 230 4.19 3.26 -7.12
N ARG A 231 5.38 3.85 -6.99
CA ARG A 231 6.60 3.29 -7.54
C ARG A 231 6.99 2.05 -6.73
N ASP A 232 6.95 0.90 -7.37
CA ASP A 232 7.35 -0.41 -6.85
C ASP A 232 7.68 -1.34 -8.05
N GLU A 233 7.95 -2.62 -7.77
CA GLU A 233 8.29 -3.63 -8.77
C GLU A 233 7.17 -3.94 -9.79
N HIS A 234 5.92 -3.58 -9.48
CA HIS A 234 4.78 -3.78 -10.37
C HIS A 234 4.45 -2.53 -11.20
N ALA A 235 5.12 -1.41 -10.99
CA ALA A 235 4.87 -0.19 -11.77
C ALA A 235 5.27 -0.38 -13.24
N LEU A 236 4.39 0.03 -14.16
CA LEU A 236 4.59 -0.03 -15.60
C LEU A 236 4.48 1.38 -16.20
N PRO A 237 5.56 2.16 -16.24
CA PRO A 237 5.55 3.49 -16.87
C PRO A 237 5.12 3.42 -18.33
N GLY A 238 4.18 4.29 -18.74
CA GLY A 238 3.66 4.34 -20.10
C GLY A 238 2.63 3.28 -20.50
N SER A 239 2.31 2.31 -19.63
CA SER A 239 1.29 1.28 -19.94
C SER A 239 -0.12 1.87 -19.99
N ASP A 240 -0.97 1.33 -20.85
CA ASP A 240 -2.42 1.51 -20.77
C ASP A 240 -3.09 0.18 -20.42
N VAL A 241 -3.01 -0.21 -19.14
CA VAL A 241 -3.51 -1.50 -18.62
C VAL A 241 -4.97 -1.78 -18.99
N VAL A 242 -5.79 -0.73 -19.13
CA VAL A 242 -7.20 -0.86 -19.51
C VAL A 242 -7.34 -1.34 -20.95
N ALA A 243 -6.54 -0.78 -21.86
CA ALA A 243 -6.52 -1.17 -23.27
C ALA A 243 -5.75 -2.47 -23.53
N GLU A 244 -4.71 -2.73 -22.74
CA GLU A 244 -3.85 -3.93 -22.85
C GLU A 244 -4.55 -5.20 -22.33
N HIS A 245 -5.38 -5.06 -21.29
CA HIS A 245 -6.10 -6.16 -20.67
C HIS A 245 -7.62 -5.88 -20.63
N PRO A 246 -8.28 -5.77 -21.79
CA PRO A 246 -9.73 -5.62 -21.85
C PRO A 246 -10.43 -6.91 -21.40
N GLY A 247 -11.69 -6.80 -20.97
CA GLY A 247 -12.54 -7.96 -20.70
C GLY A 247 -12.61 -8.40 -19.24
N SER A 248 -13.48 -9.38 -19.00
CA SER A 248 -13.79 -9.93 -17.68
C SER A 248 -12.64 -10.74 -17.11
N VAL A 249 -12.56 -10.83 -15.77
CA VAL A 249 -11.75 -11.84 -15.07
C VAL A 249 -12.59 -13.03 -14.57
N LEU A 250 -13.91 -13.01 -14.76
CA LEU A 250 -14.80 -14.14 -14.47
C LEU A 250 -14.98 -15.07 -15.67
N GLY A 251 -14.86 -14.53 -16.89
CA GLY A 251 -14.79 -15.31 -18.12
C GLY A 251 -13.35 -15.48 -18.57
N GLY A 252 -12.88 -16.73 -18.67
CA GLY A 252 -11.61 -17.05 -19.34
C GLY A 252 -11.65 -16.86 -20.84
#